data_AF-A0A8E7AWF9-F1
#
_entry.id   AF-A0A8E7AWF9-F1
#
_cell.length_a   1.000
_cell.length_b   1.000
_cell.length_c   1.000
_cell.angle_alpha   90.00
_cell.angle_beta   90.00
_cell.angle_gamma   90.00
#
_symmetry.space_group_name_H-M   'P 1'
#
loop_
_entity.id
_entity.type
_entity.pdbx_description
1 polymer ?
#
loop_
_entity_poly.entity_id
_entity_poly.type
_entity_poly.pdbx_seq_one_letter_code
_entity_poly.pdbx_strand_id
1 'polypeptide(L)'
;MIPGLWSDHDSLILLCIDAVSRIIELCAVLVIFGSIIVGSARYFLIKKPGVLSGIDQMVGYRQYIGQWLLLGLELLVAADIIRTVALDQTLERVAGLGLLVLVRTFLSWALVVEMEGRWPWQPVRE
;
A
#
# COMPACT_ATOMS: atom_id res chain seq x y z
N MET A 1 -2.53 1.96 -44.29
CA MET A 1 -3.36 2.54 -43.22
C MET A 1 -4.54 1.57 -42.99
N ILE A 2 -4.39 0.61 -42.08
CA ILE A 2 -5.42 -0.40 -41.76
C ILE A 2 -6.00 -0.02 -40.37
N PRO A 3 -7.22 0.53 -40.27
CA PRO A 3 -7.75 1.09 -39.03
C PRO A 3 -8.18 0.09 -37.96
N GLY A 4 -8.01 -1.23 -38.17
CA GLY A 4 -8.55 -2.28 -37.29
C GLY A 4 -7.54 -3.17 -36.56
N LEU A 5 -6.25 -3.12 -36.91
CA LEU A 5 -5.25 -4.04 -36.33
C LEU A 5 -4.68 -3.56 -34.98
N TRP A 6 -4.69 -2.24 -34.72
CA TRP A 6 -4.12 -1.63 -33.51
C TRP A 6 -5.09 -1.67 -32.31
N SER A 7 -6.40 -1.56 -32.56
CA SER A 7 -7.45 -1.56 -31.52
C SER A 7 -7.50 -2.85 -30.68
N ASP A 8 -7.18 -3.99 -31.28
CA ASP A 8 -7.23 -5.29 -30.58
C ASP A 8 -6.05 -5.40 -29.59
N HIS A 9 -4.86 -4.96 -29.99
CA HIS A 9 -3.68 -4.98 -29.13
C HIS A 9 -3.80 -4.01 -27.95
N ASP A 10 -4.32 -2.79 -28.15
CA ASP A 10 -4.47 -1.80 -27.08
C ASP A 10 -5.49 -2.28 -26.01
N SER A 11 -6.59 -2.89 -26.45
CA SER A 11 -7.60 -3.42 -25.53
C SER A 11 -7.11 -4.63 -24.73
N LEU A 12 -6.30 -5.52 -25.33
CA LEU A 12 -5.67 -6.64 -24.64
C LEU A 12 -4.62 -6.16 -23.62
N ILE A 13 -3.85 -5.13 -23.96
CA ILE A 13 -2.87 -4.52 -23.05
C ILE A 13 -3.58 -3.90 -21.84
N LEU A 14 -4.63 -3.13 -22.06
CA LEU A 14 -5.42 -2.52 -20.99
C LEU A 14 -6.09 -3.56 -20.08
N LEU A 15 -6.63 -4.64 -20.67
CA LEU A 15 -7.22 -5.75 -19.90
C LEU A 15 -6.17 -6.44 -19.01
N CYS A 16 -4.98 -6.72 -19.54
CA CYS A 16 -3.89 -7.32 -18.79
C CYS A 16 -3.46 -6.43 -17.62
N ILE A 17 -3.30 -5.12 -17.86
CA ILE A 17 -2.86 -4.15 -16.85
C ILE A 17 -3.91 -4.02 -15.74
N ASP A 18 -5.20 -3.94 -16.08
CA ASP A 18 -6.26 -3.88 -15.06
C ASP A 18 -6.32 -5.17 -14.23
N ALA A 19 -6.20 -6.33 -14.88
CA ALA A 19 -6.18 -7.63 -14.21
C ALA A 19 -4.99 -7.74 -13.24
N VAL A 20 -3.78 -7.40 -13.69
CA VAL A 20 -2.57 -7.43 -12.84
C VAL A 20 -2.69 -6.44 -11.68
N SER A 21 -3.12 -5.21 -11.94
CA SER A 21 -3.28 -4.18 -10.91
C SER A 21 -4.28 -4.62 -9.83
N ARG A 22 -5.43 -5.19 -10.23
CA ARG A 22 -6.42 -5.73 -9.29
C ARG A 22 -5.91 -6.90 -8.47
N ILE A 23 -5.12 -7.78 -9.06
CA ILE A 23 -4.51 -8.89 -8.31
C ILE A 23 -3.56 -8.34 -7.25
N ILE A 24 -2.74 -7.33 -7.59
CA ILE A 24 -1.82 -6.69 -6.63
C ILE A 24 -2.60 -5.98 -5.52
N GLU A 25 -3.63 -5.21 -5.86
CA GLU A 25 -4.52 -4.55 -4.89
C GLU A 25 -5.15 -5.56 -3.93
N LEU A 26 -5.70 -6.67 -4.47
CA LEU A 26 -6.30 -7.72 -3.67
C LEU A 26 -5.28 -8.37 -2.73
N CYS A 27 -4.09 -8.70 -3.25
CA CYS A 27 -3.00 -9.25 -2.44
C CYS A 27 -2.59 -8.29 -1.31
N ALA A 28 -2.46 -7.00 -1.59
CA ALA A 28 -2.12 -5.99 -0.59
C ALA A 28 -3.16 -5.95 0.53
N VAL A 29 -4.44 -5.89 0.16
CA VAL A 29 -5.57 -5.89 1.11
C VAL A 29 -5.56 -7.17 1.95
N LEU A 30 -5.34 -8.33 1.34
CA LEU A 30 -5.28 -9.61 2.05
C LEU A 30 -4.11 -9.69 3.02
N VAL A 31 -2.94 -9.16 2.65
CA VAL A 31 -1.77 -9.12 3.53
C VAL A 31 -2.01 -8.19 4.71
N ILE A 32 -2.51 -6.96 4.47
CA ILE A 32 -2.85 -6.01 5.53
C ILE A 32 -3.88 -6.63 6.48
N PHE A 33 -5.00 -7.08 5.94
CA PHE A 33 -6.10 -7.63 6.72
C PHE A 33 -5.70 -8.90 7.47
N GLY A 34 -5.00 -9.81 6.80
CA GLY A 34 -4.48 -11.04 7.39
C GLY A 34 -3.52 -10.77 8.54
N SER A 35 -2.63 -9.78 8.40
CA SER A 35 -1.72 -9.39 9.48
C SER A 35 -2.46 -8.84 10.69
N ILE A 36 -3.54 -8.07 10.50
CA ILE A 36 -4.36 -7.56 11.60
C ILE A 36 -5.03 -8.71 12.35
N ILE A 37 -5.60 -9.69 11.62
CA ILE A 37 -6.22 -10.87 12.24
C ILE A 37 -5.19 -11.68 13.02
N VAL A 38 -4.05 -12.01 12.40
CA VAL A 38 -3.01 -12.84 13.02
C VAL A 38 -2.36 -12.12 14.21
N GLY A 39 -2.07 -10.82 14.06
CA GLY A 39 -1.53 -9.98 15.12
C GLY A 39 -2.47 -9.87 16.31
N SER A 40 -3.76 -9.62 16.06
CA SER A 40 -4.79 -9.53 17.10
C SER A 40 -5.00 -10.87 17.79
N ALA A 41 -5.09 -11.97 17.04
CA ALA A 41 -5.21 -13.31 17.59
C ALA A 41 -4.01 -13.65 18.48
N ARG A 42 -2.78 -13.37 18.03
CA ARG A 42 -1.58 -13.56 18.87
C ARG A 42 -1.61 -12.71 20.13
N TYR A 43 -2.01 -11.45 20.04
CA TYR A 43 -2.12 -10.56 21.20
C TYR A 43 -3.09 -11.09 22.26
N PHE A 44 -4.26 -11.60 21.83
CA PHE A 44 -5.26 -12.17 22.75
C PHE A 44 -4.90 -13.57 23.26
N LEU A 45 -4.32 -14.44 22.43
CA LEU A 45 -4.04 -15.84 22.77
C LEU A 45 -2.72 -16.04 23.54
N ILE A 46 -1.71 -15.19 23.32
CA ILE A 46 -0.40 -15.26 23.99
C ILE A 46 -0.41 -14.42 25.29
N LYS A 47 -1.58 -13.94 25.72
CA LYS A 47 -1.79 -13.21 26.97
C LYS A 47 -1.46 -14.10 28.17
N LYS A 48 -0.17 -14.27 28.46
CA LYS A 48 0.32 -14.96 29.66
C LYS A 48 0.21 -13.97 30.82
N PRO A 49 -0.61 -14.25 31.84
CA PRO A 49 -0.67 -13.42 33.02
C PRO A 49 0.69 -13.47 33.74
N GLY A 50 1.46 -12.38 33.68
CA GLY A 50 2.56 -12.14 34.62
C GLY A 50 4.00 -12.05 34.11
N VAL A 51 4.30 -12.08 32.80
CA VAL A 51 5.70 -12.16 32.31
C VAL A 51 6.24 -10.89 31.61
N LEU A 52 5.39 -10.03 31.05
CA LEU A 52 5.83 -8.74 30.46
C LEU A 52 4.96 -7.60 30.96
N SER A 53 5.56 -6.41 31.05
CA SER A 53 4.81 -5.17 31.25
C SER A 53 3.81 -5.01 30.09
N GLY A 54 2.58 -4.56 30.37
CA GLY A 54 1.56 -4.37 29.32
C GLY A 54 2.00 -3.39 28.22
N ILE A 55 3.03 -2.58 28.50
CA ILE A 55 3.63 -1.63 27.59
C ILE A 55 4.46 -2.34 26.51
N ASP A 56 5.33 -3.30 26.88
CA ASP A 56 6.20 -4.00 25.91
C ASP A 56 5.40 -4.83 24.90
N GLN A 57 4.30 -5.45 25.35
CA GLN A 57 3.41 -6.20 24.46
C GLN A 57 2.66 -5.31 23.47
N MET A 58 2.26 -4.10 23.89
CA MET A 58 1.60 -3.13 23.02
C MET A 58 2.56 -2.58 21.96
N VAL A 59 3.81 -2.30 22.34
CA VAL A 59 4.86 -1.84 21.42
C VAL A 59 5.14 -2.91 20.36
N GLY A 60 5.30 -4.19 20.77
CA GLY A 60 5.50 -5.29 19.83
C GLY A 60 4.33 -5.50 18.85
N TYR A 61 3.08 -5.37 19.33
CA TYR A 61 1.90 -5.43 18.46
C TYR A 61 1.87 -4.29 17.43
N ARG A 62 2.11 -3.05 17.86
CA ARG A 62 2.18 -1.88 16.97
C ARG A 62 3.30 -2.01 15.93
N GLN A 63 4.47 -2.49 16.34
CA GLN A 63 5.59 -2.67 15.43
C GLN A 63 5.33 -3.76 14.38
N TYR A 64 4.69 -4.87 14.78
CA TYR A 64 4.27 -5.91 13.85
C TYR A 64 3.25 -5.37 12.84
N ILE A 65 2.16 -4.75 13.30
CA ILE A 65 1.12 -4.21 12.41
C ILE A 65 1.69 -3.14 11.47
N GLY A 66 2.54 -2.26 11.98
CA GLY A 66 3.20 -1.23 11.17
C GLY A 66 4.05 -1.80 10.03
N GLN A 67 4.80 -2.88 10.28
CA GLN A 67 5.60 -3.55 9.24
C GLN A 67 4.74 -4.09 8.09
N TRP A 68 3.63 -4.76 8.41
CA TRP A 68 2.74 -5.33 7.39
C TRP A 68 1.89 -4.27 6.68
N LEU A 69 1.52 -3.20 7.37
CA LEU A 69 0.87 -2.04 6.75
C LEU A 69 1.79 -1.37 5.74
N LEU A 70 3.07 -1.15 6.08
CA LEU A 70 4.05 -0.57 5.16
C LEU A 70 4.22 -1.44 3.90
N LEU A 71 4.35 -2.75 4.07
CA LEU A 71 4.47 -3.70 2.95
C LEU A 71 3.21 -3.71 2.07
N GLY A 72 2.02 -3.66 2.68
CA GLY A 72 0.78 -3.52 1.93
C GLY A 72 0.71 -2.20 1.16
N LEU A 73 1.22 -1.11 1.75
CA LEU A 73 1.29 0.18 1.09
C LEU A 73 2.26 0.16 -0.10
N GLU A 74 3.41 -0.51 0.01
CA GLU A 74 4.35 -0.73 -1.11
C GLU A 74 3.71 -1.50 -2.29
N LEU A 75 2.84 -2.47 -1.99
CA LEU A 75 2.09 -3.21 -3.02
C LEU A 75 1.01 -2.32 -3.69
N LEU A 76 0.24 -1.57 -2.90
CA LEU A 76 -0.77 -0.63 -3.44
C LEU A 76 -0.11 0.45 -4.31
N VAL A 77 1.05 0.92 -3.87
CA VAL A 77 1.97 1.80 -4.59
C VAL A 77 2.34 1.23 -5.96
N ALA A 78 2.66 -0.06 -6.05
CA ALA A 78 3.01 -0.70 -7.31
C ALA A 78 1.80 -0.79 -8.25
N ALA A 79 0.63 -1.22 -7.75
CA ALA A 79 -0.61 -1.31 -8.52
C ALA A 79 -1.01 0.05 -9.14
N ASP A 80 -0.93 1.11 -8.35
CA ASP A 80 -1.21 2.48 -8.78
C ASP A 80 -0.27 2.95 -9.90
N ILE A 81 1.03 2.64 -9.83
CA ILE A 81 1.98 3.00 -10.90
C ILE A 81 1.63 2.27 -12.20
N ILE A 82 1.33 0.97 -12.11
CA ILE A 82 1.00 0.14 -13.28
C ILE A 82 -0.26 0.68 -13.98
N ARG A 83 -1.31 0.95 -13.22
CA ARG A 83 -2.57 1.51 -13.74
C ARG A 83 -2.38 2.85 -14.41
N THR A 84 -1.52 3.69 -13.85
CA THR A 84 -1.36 5.08 -14.33
C THR A 84 -0.45 5.21 -15.55
N VAL A 85 0.60 4.40 -15.67
CA VAL A 85 1.49 4.37 -16.86
C VAL A 85 0.75 3.84 -18.11
N ALA A 86 -0.26 3.00 -17.90
CA ALA A 86 -1.01 2.32 -18.96
C ALA A 86 -2.06 3.17 -19.69
N LEU A 87 -2.50 4.29 -19.09
CA LEU A 87 -3.62 5.08 -19.61
C LEU A 87 -3.07 6.26 -20.44
N ASP A 88 -3.40 6.29 -21.74
CA ASP A 88 -2.92 7.31 -22.68
C ASP A 88 -3.05 8.75 -22.17
N GLN A 89 -2.01 9.55 -22.45
CA GLN A 89 -1.78 10.89 -21.92
C GLN A 89 -2.75 11.95 -22.49
N THR A 90 -3.98 12.02 -21.98
CA THR A 90 -4.85 13.20 -22.12
C THR A 90 -4.76 14.09 -20.88
N LEU A 91 -4.94 15.41 -21.02
CA LEU A 91 -4.86 16.36 -19.89
C LEU A 91 -5.78 15.99 -18.71
N GLU A 92 -6.96 15.46 -19.00
CA GLU A 92 -7.93 14.99 -17.99
C GLU A 92 -7.42 13.75 -17.24
N ARG A 93 -6.79 12.80 -17.95
CA ARG A 93 -6.17 11.62 -17.34
C ARG A 93 -4.94 12.01 -16.50
N VAL A 94 -4.13 12.96 -16.97
CA VAL A 94 -2.98 13.50 -16.22
C VAL A 94 -3.44 14.18 -14.92
N ALA A 95 -4.56 14.89 -14.92
CA ALA A 95 -5.12 15.49 -13.70
C ALA A 95 -5.55 14.44 -12.67
N GLY A 96 -6.21 13.37 -13.11
CA GLY A 96 -6.56 12.23 -12.24
C GLY A 96 -5.31 11.53 -11.67
N LEU A 97 -4.28 11.36 -12.50
CA LEU A 97 -2.97 10.82 -12.14
C LEU A 97 -2.29 11.69 -11.07
N GLY A 98 -2.28 13.02 -11.26
CA GLY A 98 -1.71 13.97 -10.31
C GLY A 98 -2.42 13.95 -8.96
N LEU A 99 -3.75 13.83 -8.95
CA LEU A 99 -4.53 13.70 -7.72
C LEU A 99 -4.21 12.39 -6.99
N LEU A 100 -4.12 11.27 -7.72
CA LEU A 100 -3.77 9.98 -7.14
C LEU A 100 -2.39 10.02 -6.48
N VAL A 101 -1.38 10.55 -7.19
CA VAL A 101 -0.02 10.69 -6.65
C VAL A 101 -0.03 11.55 -5.39
N LEU A 102 -0.75 12.68 -5.38
CA LEU A 102 -0.89 13.54 -4.20
C LEU A 102 -1.47 12.80 -2.99
N VAL A 103 -2.58 12.09 -3.17
CA VAL A 103 -3.22 11.31 -2.10
C VAL A 103 -2.25 10.28 -1.54
N ARG A 104 -1.55 9.58 -2.43
CA ARG A 104 -0.61 8.52 -2.05
C ARG A 104 0.62 9.05 -1.33
N THR A 105 1.20 10.16 -1.79
CA THR A 105 2.32 10.81 -1.11
C THR A 105 1.90 11.29 0.28
N PHE A 106 0.72 11.91 0.39
CA PHE A 106 0.21 12.39 1.68
C PHE A 106 -0.04 11.24 2.66
N LEU A 107 -0.73 10.17 2.24
CA LEU A 107 -1.03 9.02 3.09
C LEU A 107 0.24 8.26 3.50
N SER A 108 1.17 8.06 2.56
CA SER A 108 2.46 7.43 2.85
C SER A 108 3.26 8.24 3.89
N TRP A 109 3.34 9.56 3.73
CA TRP A 109 4.01 10.42 4.72
C TRP A 109 3.31 10.43 6.07
N ALA A 110 1.98 10.49 6.11
CA ALA A 110 1.22 10.46 7.36
C ALA A 110 1.49 9.18 8.17
N LEU A 111 1.52 8.02 7.52
CA LEU A 111 1.81 6.74 8.16
C LEU A 111 3.26 6.65 8.67
N VAL A 112 4.23 7.14 7.89
CA VAL A 112 5.63 7.18 8.33
C VAL A 112 5.80 8.08 9.56
N VAL A 113 5.16 9.25 9.57
CA VAL A 113 5.20 10.18 10.70
C VAL A 113 4.54 9.57 11.94
N GLU A 114 3.40 8.89 11.78
CA GLU A 114 2.72 8.23 12.90
C GLU A 114 3.57 7.11 13.49
N MET A 115 4.24 6.31 12.65
CA MET A 115 5.07 5.20 13.11
C MET A 115 6.40 5.65 13.72
N GLU A 116 7.09 6.61 13.10
CA GLU A 116 8.42 7.04 13.52
C GLU A 116 8.41 8.23 14.48
N GLY A 117 7.26 8.90 14.64
CA GLY A 117 7.10 10.10 15.46
C GLY A 117 7.91 11.31 14.97
N ARG A 118 8.50 11.22 13.78
CA ARG A 118 9.37 12.23 13.17
C ARG A 118 9.01 12.42 11.71
N TRP A 119 9.25 13.62 11.21
CA TRP A 119 9.08 13.90 9.78
C TRP A 119 10.18 13.22 8.97
N PRO A 120 9.91 12.77 7.73
CA PRO A 120 10.90 12.05 6.93
C PRO A 120 12.13 12.91 6.58
N TRP A 121 12.02 14.23 6.65
CA TRP A 121 13.13 15.18 6.48
C TRP A 121 13.82 15.59 7.78
N GLN A 122 13.44 15.03 8.94
CA GLN A 122 14.16 15.27 10.18
C GLN A 122 15.40 14.37 10.24
N PRO A 123 16.61 14.94 10.40
CA PRO A 123 17.82 14.14 10.57
C PRO A 123 17.73 13.33 11.86
N VAL A 124 18.20 12.07 11.82
CA VAL A 124 18.41 11.26 13.01
C VAL A 124 19.44 12.01 13.86
N ARG A 125 19.02 12.55 15.00
CA ARG A 125 19.91 13.24 15.91
C ARG A 125 20.56 12.17 16.80
N GLU A 126 21.82 11.89 16.52
CA GLU A 126 22.70 11.09 17.38
C GLU A 126 22.90 11.76 18.75
#